data_AF-A0A524KNC6-F1
#
_entry.id   AF-A0A524KNC6-F1
#
_cell.length_a   1.000
_cell.length_b   1.000
_cell.length_c   1.000
_cell.angle_alpha   90.00
_cell.angle_beta   90.00
_cell.angle_gamma   90.00
#
_symmetry.space_group_name_H-M   'P 1'
#
loop_
_entity.id
_entity.type
_entity.pdbx_description
1 polymer ?
#
loop_
_entity_poly.entity_id
_entity_poly.type
_entity_poly.pdbx_seq_one_letter_code
_entity_poly.pdbx_strand_id
1 'polypeptide(L)'
;MSARETILPEGVLNALKAVQDPDLHRDVVSLGFVKNLKIAGGSVSFDIELTTPACPVKDRLREEAVAAVKALPGVESVSVGMPAQVRPSRIESGVSGMSRVKNAIAVASGKGGVGKSTVAANLALALSRSGA
;
A
#
# COMPACT_ATOMS: atom_id res chain seq x y z
N MET A 1 -21.33 36.60 9.95
CA MET A 1 -21.33 35.20 10.45
C MET A 1 -21.49 34.29 9.25
N SER A 2 -20.57 33.43 8.82
CA SER A 2 -19.24 33.03 9.26
C SER A 2 -18.47 32.72 7.97
N ALA A 3 -17.22 33.16 7.84
CA ALA A 3 -16.39 32.73 6.72
C ALA A 3 -16.23 31.21 6.83
N ARG A 4 -16.82 30.45 5.90
CA ARG A 4 -16.55 29.01 5.81
C ARG A 4 -15.10 28.88 5.36
N GLU A 5 -14.21 28.65 6.32
CA GLU A 5 -12.81 28.35 6.07
C GLU A 5 -12.78 27.11 5.17
N THR A 6 -12.52 27.36 3.89
CA THR A 6 -12.65 26.34 2.87
C THR A 6 -11.39 25.51 2.93
N ILE A 7 -11.50 24.25 3.36
CA ILE A 7 -10.38 23.32 3.40
C ILE A 7 -9.83 23.17 1.98
N LEU A 8 -8.60 23.63 1.76
CA LEU A 8 -7.94 23.52 0.47
C LEU A 8 -7.32 22.12 0.34
N PRO A 9 -7.48 21.44 -0.81
CA PRO A 9 -6.84 20.15 -1.08
C PRO A 9 -5.33 20.18 -0.86
N GLU A 10 -4.67 21.27 -1.24
CA GLU A 10 -3.23 21.47 -1.04
C GLU A 10 -2.84 21.55 0.43
N GLY A 11 -3.70 22.12 1.28
CA GLY A 11 -3.48 22.17 2.73
C GLY A 11 -3.48 20.76 3.34
N VAL A 12 -4.41 19.91 2.91
CA VAL A 12 -4.46 18.50 3.33
C VAL A 12 -3.23 17.75 2.85
N LEU A 13 -2.82 17.91 1.59
CA LEU A 13 -1.62 17.27 1.06
C LEU A 13 -0.35 17.73 1.79
N ASN A 14 -0.24 19.01 2.14
CA ASN A 14 0.91 19.50 2.90
C ASN A 14 0.93 18.95 4.33
N ALA A 15 -0.22 18.81 4.99
CA ALA A 15 -0.30 18.14 6.29
C ALA A 15 0.12 16.67 6.21
N LEU A 16 -0.30 15.97 5.14
CA LEU A 16 0.02 14.55 4.93
C LEU A 16 1.51 14.30 4.58
N LYS A 17 2.27 15.32 4.14
CA LYS A 17 3.73 15.19 3.94
C LYS A 17 4.51 14.90 5.22
N ALA A 18 3.94 15.22 6.39
CA ALA A 18 4.55 14.90 7.68
C ALA A 18 4.52 13.40 7.99
N VAL A 19 3.63 12.64 7.34
CA VAL A 19 3.48 11.20 7.54
C VAL A 19 4.50 10.46 6.68
N GLN A 20 5.44 9.79 7.33
CA GLN A 20 6.50 9.03 6.66
C GLN A 20 6.18 7.53 6.62
N ASP A 21 6.47 6.91 5.49
CA ASP A 21 6.46 5.46 5.37
C ASP A 21 7.70 4.87 6.07
N PRO A 22 7.54 3.92 7.01
CA PRO A 22 8.64 3.36 7.80
C PRO A 22 9.58 2.48 6.96
N ASP A 23 9.08 1.90 5.87
CA ASP A 23 9.83 0.94 5.04
C ASP A 23 10.60 1.67 3.94
N LEU A 24 10.01 2.74 3.39
CA LEU A 24 10.56 3.52 2.28
C LEU A 24 11.23 4.83 2.72
N HIS A 25 11.11 5.21 3.99
CA HIS A 25 11.63 6.46 4.57
C HIS A 25 11.30 7.71 3.74
N ARG A 26 10.12 7.71 3.11
CA ARG A 26 9.62 8.78 2.25
C ARG A 26 8.18 9.11 2.63
N ASP A 27 7.76 10.33 2.31
CA ASP A 27 6.41 10.78 2.62
C ASP A 27 5.36 10.11 1.73
N VAL A 28 4.20 9.84 2.33
CA VAL A 28 3.08 9.15 1.66
C VAL A 28 2.52 9.91 0.45
N VAL A 29 2.77 11.22 0.37
CA VAL A 29 2.34 12.09 -0.72
C VAL A 29 3.27 11.96 -1.93
N SER A 30 4.58 12.05 -1.73
CA SER A 30 5.60 11.86 -2.78
C SER A 30 5.61 10.44 -3.34
N LEU A 31 5.27 9.45 -2.51
CA LEU A 31 5.06 8.07 -2.94
C LEU A 31 3.76 7.88 -3.73
N GLY A 32 2.88 8.89 -3.74
CA GLY A 32 1.60 8.83 -4.45
C GLY A 32 0.61 7.82 -3.85
N PHE A 33 0.76 7.51 -2.56
CA PHE A 33 -0.08 6.54 -1.84
C PHE A 33 -1.43 7.14 -1.44
N VAL A 34 -1.52 8.47 -1.33
CA VAL A 34 -2.79 9.16 -1.08
C VAL A 34 -3.66 9.14 -2.34
N LYS A 35 -4.84 8.52 -2.25
CA LYS A 35 -5.84 8.39 -3.31
C LYS A 35 -7.21 8.86 -2.82
N ASN A 36 -8.10 9.14 -3.77
CA ASN A 36 -9.52 9.41 -3.50
C ASN A 36 -9.79 10.51 -2.45
N LEU A 37 -8.96 11.56 -2.42
CA LEU A 37 -9.16 12.71 -1.53
C LEU A 37 -10.50 13.38 -1.87
N LYS A 38 -11.42 13.37 -0.90
CA LYS A 38 -12.69 14.10 -0.95
C LYS A 38 -12.79 15.00 0.27
N ILE A 39 -13.24 16.23 0.02
CA ILE A 39 -13.43 17.25 1.04
C ILE A 39 -14.88 17.72 0.93
N ALA A 40 -15.64 17.56 2.00
CA ALA A 40 -17.05 17.92 2.06
C ALA A 40 -17.29 18.79 3.31
N GLY A 41 -17.27 20.11 3.13
CA GLY A 41 -17.41 21.06 4.23
C GLY A 41 -16.23 20.93 5.20
N GLY A 42 -16.48 20.31 6.36
CA GLY A 42 -15.47 20.00 7.38
C GLY A 42 -15.05 18.52 7.45
N SER A 43 -15.58 17.67 6.57
CA SER A 43 -15.24 16.24 6.55
C SER A 43 -14.24 15.93 5.44
N VAL A 44 -13.13 15.29 5.80
CA VAL A 44 -12.06 14.91 4.87
C VAL A 44 -11.97 13.38 4.81
N SER A 45 -12.06 12.81 3.62
CA SER A 45 -11.87 11.37 3.41
C SER A 45 -10.81 11.09 2.35
N PHE A 46 -9.91 10.16 2.60
CA PHE A 46 -8.90 9.74 1.63
C PHE A 46 -8.48 8.29 1.88
N ASP A 47 -7.88 7.69 0.86
CA ASP A 47 -7.31 6.35 0.93
C ASP A 47 -5.78 6.42 0.94
N ILE A 48 -5.13 5.59 1.75
CA ILE A 48 -3.69 5.34 1.69
C ILE A 48 -3.46 3.92 1.16
N GLU A 49 -2.94 3.81 -0.06
CA GLU A 49 -2.51 2.53 -0.64
C GLU A 49 -1.16 2.12 -0.08
N LEU A 50 -1.13 1.09 0.75
CA LEU A 50 0.11 0.50 1.27
C LEU A 50 0.64 -0.58 0.34
N THR A 51 1.96 -0.63 0.21
CA THR A 51 2.68 -1.62 -0.62
C THR A 51 2.70 -3.02 0.01
N THR A 52 2.49 -3.13 1.33
CA THR A 52 2.49 -4.40 2.05
C THR A 52 1.22 -4.58 2.92
N PRO A 53 0.53 -5.73 2.84
CA PRO A 53 -0.73 -5.96 3.56
C PRO A 53 -0.56 -6.25 5.07
N ALA A 54 0.67 -6.56 5.52
CA ALA A 54 0.93 -7.26 6.78
C ALA A 54 1.77 -6.45 7.78
N CYS A 55 1.74 -5.12 7.75
CA CYS A 55 2.53 -4.31 8.67
C CYS A 55 1.67 -3.82 9.87
N PRO A 56 2.04 -4.10 11.13
CA PRO A 56 1.39 -3.52 12.32
C PRO A 56 1.50 -1.98 12.37
N VAL A 57 2.29 -1.39 11.48
CA VAL A 57 2.48 0.05 11.35
C VAL A 57 1.30 0.73 10.63
N LYS A 58 0.39 -0.05 10.03
CA LYS A 58 -0.82 0.46 9.37
C LYS A 58 -1.69 1.32 10.28
N ASP A 59 -1.86 0.90 11.53
CA ASP A 59 -2.69 1.64 12.50
C ASP A 59 -1.99 2.92 12.97
N ARG A 60 -0.66 2.89 13.20
CA ARG A 60 0.12 4.10 13.51
C ARG A 60 0.07 5.12 12.38
N LEU A 61 0.29 4.69 11.15
CA LEU A 61 0.24 5.57 9.98
C LEU A 61 -1.16 6.19 9.82
N ARG A 62 -2.21 5.45 10.18
CA ARG A 62 -3.59 5.96 10.19
C ARG A 62 -3.75 7.04 11.24
N GLU A 63 -3.31 6.78 12.46
CA GLU A 63 -3.40 7.72 13.57
C GLU A 63 -2.63 9.01 13.28
N GLU A 64 -1.41 8.91 12.77
CA GLU A 64 -0.58 10.05 12.37
C GLU A 64 -1.24 10.86 11.26
N ALA A 65 -1.78 10.21 10.22
CA ALA A 65 -2.49 10.89 9.14
C ALA A 65 -3.77 11.58 9.62
N VAL A 66 -4.55 10.93 10.50
CA VAL A 66 -5.74 11.52 11.11
C VAL A 66 -5.36 12.72 11.97
N ALA A 67 -4.32 12.61 12.79
CA ALA A 67 -3.84 13.70 13.64
C ALA A 67 -3.35 14.91 12.82
N ALA A 68 -2.57 14.66 11.77
CA ALA A 68 -2.06 15.71 10.88
C ALA A 68 -3.19 16.47 10.18
N VAL A 69 -4.22 15.77 9.71
CA VAL A 69 -5.36 16.40 9.02
C VAL A 69 -6.32 17.06 10.01
N LYS A 70 -6.55 16.49 11.20
CA LYS A 70 -7.36 17.12 12.26
C LYS A 70 -6.76 18.42 12.81
N ALA A 71 -5.44 18.59 12.70
CA ALA A 71 -4.77 19.83 13.11
C ALA A 71 -5.08 21.02 12.19
N LEU A 72 -5.68 20.79 11.01
CA LEU A 72 -6.04 21.86 10.09
C LEU A 72 -7.31 22.60 10.54
N PRO A 73 -7.34 23.93 10.47
CA PRO A 73 -8.53 24.71 10.81
C PRO A 73 -9.68 24.38 9.84
N GLY A 74 -10.86 24.12 10.41
CA GLY A 74 -12.08 23.77 9.65
C GLY A 74 -12.35 22.27 9.49
N VAL A 75 -11.46 21.38 9.94
CA VAL A 75 -11.67 19.92 9.89
C VAL A 75 -12.45 19.44 11.13
N GLU A 76 -13.65 18.90 10.91
CA GLU A 76 -14.51 18.31 11.94
C GLU A 76 -14.36 16.79 12.02
N SER A 77 -14.21 16.13 10.87
CA SER A 77 -14.07 14.67 10.81
C SER A 77 -13.08 14.22 9.74
N VAL A 78 -12.35 13.14 10.03
CA VAL A 78 -11.37 12.55 9.11
C VAL A 78 -11.63 11.05 9.00
N SER A 79 -11.75 10.55 7.78
CA SER A 79 -11.90 9.13 7.47
C SER A 79 -10.77 8.67 6.57
N VAL A 80 -10.02 7.66 7.00
CA VAL A 80 -8.87 7.13 6.27
C VAL A 80 -9.13 5.69 5.90
N GLY A 81 -9.39 5.45 4.61
CA GLY A 81 -9.39 4.11 4.04
C GLY A 81 -7.95 3.65 3.84
N MET A 82 -7.67 2.38 4.12
CA MET A 82 -6.35 1.80 3.84
C MET A 82 -6.53 0.47 3.10
N PRO A 83 -6.96 0.51 1.84
CA PRO A 83 -7.02 -0.69 1.02
C PRO A 83 -5.60 -1.24 0.84
N ALA A 84 -5.39 -2.49 1.22
CA ALA A 84 -4.14 -3.19 0.88
C ALA A 84 -4.27 -3.66 -0.57
N GLN A 85 -3.56 -3.00 -1.48
CA GLN A 85 -3.46 -3.44 -2.87
C GLN A 85 -2.11 -4.12 -3.05
N VAL A 86 -2.10 -5.45 -3.02
CA VAL A 86 -0.94 -6.22 -3.45
C VAL A 86 -0.82 -6.03 -4.95
N ARG A 87 0.09 -5.13 -5.38
CA ARG A 87 0.40 -5.00 -6.80
C ARG A 87 0.94 -6.36 -7.26
N PRO A 88 0.31 -7.02 -8.25
CA PRO A 88 0.85 -8.27 -8.77
C PRO A 88 2.26 -7.98 -9.27
N SER A 89 3.24 -8.77 -8.85
CA SER A 89 4.57 -8.72 -9.43
C SER A 89 4.40 -8.91 -10.93
N ARG A 90 4.67 -7.87 -11.73
CA ARG A 90 4.65 -8.01 -13.18
C ARG A 90 5.78 -8.97 -13.52
N ILE A 91 5.43 -10.23 -13.76
CA ILE A 91 6.34 -11.15 -14.40
C ILE A 91 6.61 -10.50 -15.75
N GLU A 92 7.84 -10.02 -15.97
CA GLU A 92 8.31 -9.65 -17.30
C GLU A 92 8.45 -10.94 -18.10
N SER A 93 7.31 -11.51 -18.48
CA SER A 93 7.22 -12.82 -19.10
C SER A 93 7.57 -12.68 -20.58
N GLY A 94 8.85 -12.83 -20.90
CA GLY A 94 9.28 -13.30 -22.24
C GLY A 94 8.86 -14.75 -22.51
N VAL A 95 8.24 -15.43 -21.53
CA VAL A 95 7.79 -16.81 -21.61
C VAL A 95 6.32 -16.84 -22.04
N SER A 96 6.09 -17.24 -23.28
CA SER A 96 4.75 -17.41 -23.86
C SER A 96 3.92 -18.42 -23.05
N GLY A 97 2.66 -18.09 -22.75
CA GLY A 97 1.71 -18.99 -22.06
C GLY A 97 1.49 -18.73 -20.56
N MET A 98 2.20 -17.80 -19.93
CA MET A 98 2.06 -17.52 -18.49
C MET A 98 1.11 -16.36 -18.15
N SER A 99 0.29 -15.90 -19.09
CA SER A 99 -0.65 -14.77 -18.88
C SER A 99 -1.72 -15.05 -17.80
N ARG A 100 -1.96 -16.32 -17.46
CA ARG A 100 -2.87 -16.73 -16.37
C ARG A 100 -2.18 -16.95 -15.03
N VAL A 101 -0.85 -16.87 -14.96
CA VAL A 101 -0.06 -17.12 -13.75
C VAL A 101 0.10 -15.81 -12.98
N LYS A 102 -0.44 -15.75 -11.76
CA LYS A 102 -0.36 -14.54 -10.90
C LYS A 102 1.02 -14.35 -10.28
N ASN A 103 1.66 -15.46 -9.89
CA ASN A 103 2.91 -15.47 -9.12
C ASN A 103 3.89 -16.48 -9.75
N ALA A 104 5.17 -16.12 -9.86
CA ALA A 104 6.24 -17.02 -10.32
C ALA A 104 7.36 -17.08 -9.29
N ILE A 105 7.80 -18.30 -8.95
CA ILE A 105 8.89 -18.54 -8.01
C ILE A 105 10.03 -19.21 -8.78
N ALA A 106 11.17 -18.54 -8.87
CA ALA A 106 12.35 -19.09 -9.49
C ALA A 106 13.08 -20.03 -8.52
N VAL A 107 13.24 -21.31 -8.91
CA VAL A 107 14.05 -22.30 -8.17
C VAL A 107 15.33 -22.57 -8.96
N ALA A 108 16.43 -21.96 -8.54
CA ALA A 108 17.73 -22.08 -9.19
C ALA A 108 18.72 -22.90 -8.35
N SER A 109 19.75 -23.44 -9.01
CA SER A 109 20.93 -23.99 -8.34
C SER A 109 22.16 -23.85 -9.22
N GLY A 110 23.25 -23.38 -8.60
CA GLY A 110 24.56 -23.19 -9.22
C GLY A 110 25.39 -24.45 -9.42
N LYS A 111 24.90 -25.65 -9.07
CA LYS A 111 25.60 -26.93 -9.31
C LYS A 111 24.64 -28.02 -9.84
N GLY A 112 25.17 -28.99 -10.59
CA GLY A 112 24.41 -30.16 -11.04
C GLY A 112 24.08 -31.12 -9.89
N GLY A 113 22.86 -31.66 -9.84
CA GLY A 113 22.49 -32.75 -8.92
C GLY A 113 21.90 -32.37 -7.55
N VAL A 114 21.79 -31.09 -7.18
CA VAL A 114 21.34 -30.68 -5.82
C VAL A 114 19.82 -30.75 -5.57
N GLY A 115 19.05 -31.35 -6.48
CA GLY A 115 17.60 -31.54 -6.26
C GLY A 115 16.70 -30.34 -6.60
N LYS A 116 17.04 -29.51 -7.60
CA LYS A 116 16.18 -28.40 -8.09
C LYS A 116 14.72 -28.84 -8.31
N SER A 117 14.51 -29.95 -9.02
CA SER A 117 13.18 -30.49 -9.30
C SER A 117 12.47 -30.99 -8.05
N THR A 118 13.22 -31.57 -7.11
CA THR A 118 12.70 -32.06 -5.83
C THR A 118 12.22 -30.89 -4.95
N VAL A 119 12.99 -29.81 -4.89
CA VAL A 119 12.61 -28.59 -4.17
C VAL A 119 11.40 -27.93 -4.82
N ALA A 120 11.38 -27.81 -6.15
CA ALA A 120 10.26 -27.22 -6.87
C ALA A 120 8.96 -28.01 -6.65
N ALA A 121 9.00 -29.36 -6.74
CA ALA A 121 7.84 -30.21 -6.52
C ALA A 121 7.30 -30.13 -5.08
N ASN A 122 8.19 -30.19 -4.09
CA ASN A 122 7.79 -30.09 -2.69
C ASN A 122 7.24 -28.70 -2.34
N LEU A 123 7.85 -27.64 -2.88
CA LEU A 123 7.37 -26.28 -2.70
C LEU A 123 5.97 -26.09 -3.31
N ALA A 124 5.71 -26.63 -4.50
CA ALA A 124 4.39 -26.58 -5.12
C ALA A 124 3.33 -27.31 -4.27
N LEU A 125 3.65 -28.49 -3.75
CA LEU A 125 2.74 -29.23 -2.87
C LEU A 125 2.48 -28.49 -1.55
N ALA A 126 3.50 -27.88 -0.96
CA ALA A 126 3.36 -27.10 0.26
C ALA A 126 2.46 -25.87 0.05
N LEU A 127 2.68 -25.12 -1.04
CA LEU A 127 1.87 -23.96 -1.41
C LEU A 127 0.41 -24.33 -1.64
N SER A 128 0.16 -25.43 -2.36
CA SER A 128 -1.19 -25.97 -2.57
C SER A 128 -1.88 -26.32 -1.25
N ARG A 129 -1.14 -26.92 -0.29
CA ARG A 129 -1.67 -27.23 1.04
C ARG A 129 -1.95 -25.99 1.90
N SER A 130 -1.20 -24.90 1.70
CA SER A 130 -1.44 -23.64 2.40
C SER A 130 -2.53 -22.77 1.77
N GLY A 131 -3.14 -23.19 0.64
CA GLY A 131 -4.20 -22.45 -0.04
C GLY A 131 -3.69 -21.29 -0.92
N ALA A 132 -2.44 -21.36 -1.37
CA ALA A 132 -1.86 -20.42 -2.34
C ALA A 132 -2.25 -20.74 -3.79
#